data_AF-A0A3D3UX77-F1
#
_entry.id   AF-A0A3D3UX77-F1
#
_cell.length_a   1.000
_cell.length_b   1.000
_cell.length_c   1.000
_cell.angle_alpha   90.00
_cell.angle_beta   90.00
_cell.angle_gamma   90.00
#
_symmetry.space_group_name_H-M   'P 1'
#
loop_
_entity.id
_entity.type
_entity.pdbx_description
1 polymer ?
#
loop_
_entity_poly.entity_id
_entity_poly.type
_entity_poly.pdbx_seq_one_letter_code
_entity_poly.pdbx_strand_id
1 'polypeptide(L)'
;MRMECTDKFGVQVPMPGGNETCDFSTEPPASAPDAQISPEIERLLKAGSATDLFEYVRDNISLWSFDDIRAACRIIAGAAAEPKNIALAIETLTLLNDRRYATGSKKTSHIVHIVRCELDRLFRSLPTLKSGRSDDNSYRLIDFQTRDALREPREGEKTLVIDAAEFPAEGDQCDAGILRDAFIKGWRRFITFGCRGQRYVGCGLGPETDDVTIDVYGSSGDYLGSGIDGLSITVHGNAQDQLGQIIKHGKLVIHGDTGQTFMYGAKGGEVYVLGNAAGRPLINSVGRPKAVINGTCLDFLAESFMAGDPLDKGGFVILNGVKFDDNRQIVPLPEPYPGSNMFSLASGGAIYVRDPDNKCDEQQLNGGQFVPLTDADWELILPYLRENERLFGISVEDLLTVDGRRCEPAEVYRKVAPSISAVSDAVADTDDVATDFETAEQVVV
;
A
#
# COMPACT_ATOMS: atom_id res chain seq x y z
N MET A 1 -0.28 -21.78 28.50
CA MET A 1 -0.20 -20.46 29.16
C MET A 1 -1.36 -19.63 28.63
N ARG A 2 -2.34 -19.24 29.46
CA ARG A 2 -3.37 -18.27 29.04
C ARG A 2 -2.79 -16.88 29.33
N MET A 3 -2.55 -16.08 28.29
CA MET A 3 -2.20 -14.67 28.45
C MET A 3 -3.49 -13.88 28.63
N GLU A 4 -3.57 -13.10 29.71
CA GLU A 4 -4.59 -12.08 29.87
C GLU A 4 -4.00 -10.75 29.38
N CYS A 5 -4.70 -10.07 28.48
CA CYS A 5 -4.31 -8.76 27.96
C CYS A 5 -5.34 -7.72 28.41
N THR A 6 -4.87 -6.67 29.07
CA THR A 6 -5.68 -5.51 29.41
C THR A 6 -5.06 -4.26 28.81
N ASP A 7 -5.88 -3.26 28.49
CA ASP A 7 -5.37 -1.95 28.13
C ASP A 7 -4.75 -1.24 29.34
N LYS A 8 -4.26 -0.01 29.15
CA LYS A 8 -3.64 0.80 30.21
C LYS A 8 -4.59 1.17 31.35
N PHE A 9 -5.90 0.95 31.19
CA PHE A 9 -6.94 1.23 32.17
C PHE A 9 -7.47 -0.05 32.84
N GLY A 10 -6.90 -1.22 32.51
CA GLY A 10 -7.32 -2.51 33.06
C GLY A 10 -8.53 -3.13 32.38
N VAL A 11 -9.00 -2.58 31.25
CA VAL A 11 -10.09 -3.16 30.46
C VAL A 11 -9.54 -4.33 29.66
N GLN A 12 -10.21 -5.49 29.71
CA GLN A 12 -9.79 -6.64 28.92
C GLN A 12 -9.85 -6.34 27.43
N VAL A 13 -8.73 -6.58 26.75
CA VAL A 13 -8.66 -6.52 25.29
C VAL A 13 -9.06 -7.91 24.78
N PRO A 14 -10.20 -8.04 24.08
CA PRO A 14 -10.61 -9.33 23.54
C PRO A 14 -9.58 -9.81 22.52
N MET A 15 -9.34 -11.12 22.49
CA MET A 15 -8.57 -11.71 21.40
C MET A 15 -9.31 -11.44 20.08
N PRO A 16 -8.60 -11.11 18.98
CA PRO A 16 -9.21 -10.98 17.67
C PRO A 16 -10.03 -12.22 17.30
N GLY A 17 -11.04 -12.05 16.44
CA GLY A 17 -11.81 -13.16 15.90
C GLY A 17 -10.93 -14.23 15.25
N GLY A 18 -11.43 -15.46 15.26
CA GLY A 18 -10.71 -16.65 14.78
C GLY A 18 -9.78 -17.25 15.84
N ASN A 19 -10.19 -18.37 16.41
CA ASN A 19 -9.45 -19.08 17.46
C ASN A 19 -8.70 -20.33 16.94
N GLU A 20 -9.07 -20.82 15.76
CA GLU A 20 -8.47 -21.99 15.14
C GLU A 20 -7.06 -21.63 14.63
N THR A 21 -6.09 -22.43 15.05
CA THR A 21 -4.66 -22.24 14.74
C THR A 21 -4.14 -23.41 13.93
N CYS A 22 -3.31 -23.11 12.92
CA CYS A 22 -2.50 -24.09 12.23
C CYS A 22 -1.12 -24.24 12.91
N ASP A 23 -0.64 -25.48 13.04
CA ASP A 23 0.75 -25.76 13.42
C ASP A 23 1.65 -25.67 12.18
N PHE A 24 2.64 -24.77 12.22
CA PHE A 24 3.61 -24.56 11.15
C PHE A 24 4.98 -25.18 11.44
N SER A 25 5.14 -25.87 12.58
CA SER A 25 6.41 -26.51 12.97
C SER A 25 6.71 -27.79 12.18
N THR A 26 5.69 -28.37 11.56
CA THR A 26 5.81 -29.54 10.70
C THR A 26 5.33 -29.16 9.30
N GLU A 27 6.10 -29.50 8.26
CA GLU A 27 5.55 -29.45 6.91
C GLU A 27 4.50 -30.56 6.85
N PRO A 28 3.22 -30.24 6.60
CA PRO A 28 2.20 -31.26 6.54
C PRO A 28 2.61 -32.27 5.46
N PRO A 29 2.33 -33.56 5.66
CA PRO A 29 2.47 -34.51 4.56
C PRO A 29 1.72 -33.98 3.35
N ALA A 30 2.12 -34.37 2.14
CA ALA A 30 1.33 -34.14 0.94
C ALA A 30 0.03 -34.96 1.02
N SER A 31 -0.85 -34.62 1.97
CA SER A 31 -2.22 -35.10 2.00
C SER A 31 -2.87 -34.59 0.73
N ALA A 32 -3.52 -35.51 0.01
CA ALA A 32 -4.38 -35.11 -1.07
C ALA A 32 -5.44 -34.16 -0.47
N PRO A 33 -5.69 -32.99 -1.09
CA PRO A 33 -6.84 -32.18 -0.70
C PRO A 33 -8.11 -33.03 -0.72
N ASP A 34 -9.19 -32.53 -0.09
CA ASP A 34 -10.52 -33.06 -0.38
C ASP A 34 -10.69 -33.28 -1.90
N ALA A 35 -11.20 -34.45 -2.27
CA ALA A 35 -11.29 -34.94 -3.65
C ALA A 35 -12.02 -33.97 -4.60
N GLN A 36 -12.80 -33.04 -4.08
CA GLN A 36 -13.52 -32.03 -4.86
C GLN A 36 -12.76 -30.72 -5.10
N ILE A 37 -11.68 -30.42 -4.34
CA ILE A 37 -10.96 -29.15 -4.45
C ILE A 37 -10.17 -29.07 -5.76
N SER A 38 -9.40 -30.11 -6.08
CA SER A 38 -8.52 -30.10 -7.26
C SER A 38 -9.28 -29.96 -8.58
N PRO A 39 -10.36 -30.73 -8.86
CA PRO A 39 -11.05 -30.64 -10.15
C PRO A 39 -11.61 -29.26 -10.45
N GLU A 40 -12.12 -28.55 -9.42
CA GLU A 40 -12.72 -27.25 -9.60
C GLU A 40 -11.67 -26.15 -9.80
N ILE A 41 -10.58 -26.17 -9.04
CA ILE A 41 -9.44 -25.27 -9.27
C ILE A 41 -8.87 -25.47 -10.68
N GLU A 42 -8.70 -26.72 -11.13
CA GLU A 42 -8.24 -27.01 -12.49
C GLU A 42 -9.20 -26.51 -13.58
N ARG A 43 -10.52 -26.61 -13.34
CA ARG A 43 -11.55 -26.06 -14.23
C ARG A 43 -11.41 -24.54 -14.35
N LEU A 44 -11.25 -23.85 -13.23
CA LEU A 44 -11.13 -22.39 -13.17
C LEU A 44 -9.79 -21.89 -13.75
N LEU A 45 -8.69 -22.62 -13.51
CA LEU A 45 -7.39 -22.36 -14.16
C LEU A 45 -7.51 -22.42 -15.69
N LYS A 46 -8.28 -23.38 -16.22
CA LYS A 46 -8.56 -23.47 -17.67
C LYS A 46 -9.44 -22.33 -18.18
N ALA A 47 -10.31 -21.77 -17.33
CA ALA A 47 -11.13 -20.61 -17.68
C ALA A 47 -10.31 -19.31 -17.71
N GLY A 48 -9.22 -19.23 -16.95
CA GLY A 48 -8.25 -18.14 -17.03
C GLY A 48 -8.62 -16.87 -16.26
N SER A 49 -9.53 -16.94 -15.28
CA SER A 49 -9.94 -15.80 -14.45
C SER A 49 -9.32 -15.90 -13.04
N ALA A 50 -8.42 -14.97 -12.70
CA ALA A 50 -7.83 -14.87 -11.36
C ALA A 50 -8.90 -14.50 -10.32
N THR A 51 -9.88 -13.68 -10.74
CA THR A 51 -11.00 -13.28 -9.88
C THR A 51 -11.84 -14.50 -9.52
N ASP A 52 -12.27 -15.31 -10.49
CA ASP A 52 -13.12 -16.48 -10.22
C ASP A 52 -12.40 -17.51 -9.32
N LEU A 53 -11.09 -17.69 -9.51
CA LEU A 53 -10.26 -18.53 -8.65
C LEU A 53 -10.19 -17.98 -7.21
N PHE A 54 -9.94 -16.68 -7.08
CA PHE A 54 -9.93 -16.00 -5.78
C PHE A 54 -11.29 -16.15 -5.09
N GLU A 55 -12.40 -15.91 -5.80
CA GLU A 55 -13.76 -16.00 -5.26
C GLU A 55 -14.09 -17.43 -4.81
N TYR A 56 -13.75 -18.44 -5.62
CA TYR A 56 -13.93 -19.83 -5.25
C TYR A 56 -13.19 -20.19 -3.94
N VAL A 57 -11.91 -19.80 -3.83
CA VAL A 57 -11.13 -20.05 -2.60
C VAL A 57 -11.70 -19.27 -1.43
N ARG A 58 -12.01 -17.98 -1.62
CA ARG A 58 -12.62 -17.07 -0.62
C ARG A 58 -13.90 -17.66 -0.05
N ASP A 59 -14.81 -18.15 -0.90
CA ASP A 59 -16.14 -18.59 -0.50
C ASP A 59 -16.10 -19.91 0.28
N ASN A 60 -15.08 -20.74 0.06
CA ASN A 60 -14.90 -22.02 0.73
C ASN A 60 -13.96 -21.98 1.94
N ILE A 61 -13.19 -20.90 2.14
CA ILE A 61 -12.10 -20.85 3.12
C ILE A 61 -12.56 -21.08 4.57
N SER A 62 -13.78 -20.66 4.89
CA SER A 62 -14.36 -20.84 6.22
C SER A 62 -14.67 -22.31 6.52
N LEU A 63 -15.03 -23.08 5.48
CA LEU A 63 -15.44 -24.49 5.54
C LEU A 63 -14.25 -25.46 5.48
N TRP A 64 -13.21 -25.10 4.73
CA TRP A 64 -12.02 -25.93 4.53
C TRP A 64 -11.19 -26.11 5.79
N SER A 65 -10.36 -27.14 5.88
CA SER A 65 -9.29 -27.20 6.88
C SER A 65 -8.09 -26.34 6.46
N PHE A 66 -7.14 -26.07 7.36
CA PHE A 66 -5.88 -25.43 6.95
C PHE A 66 -5.10 -26.25 5.93
N ASP A 67 -5.25 -27.58 5.93
CA ASP A 67 -4.60 -28.46 4.95
C ASP A 67 -5.24 -28.35 3.57
N ASP A 68 -6.57 -28.26 3.51
CA ASP A 68 -7.31 -27.98 2.27
C ASP A 68 -6.94 -26.63 1.67
N ILE A 69 -6.84 -25.58 2.51
CA ILE A 69 -6.41 -24.24 2.08
C ILE A 69 -4.99 -24.28 1.51
N ARG A 70 -4.08 -24.97 2.19
CA ARG A 70 -2.69 -25.12 1.73
C ARG A 70 -2.62 -25.90 0.43
N ALA A 71 -3.38 -26.98 0.31
CA ALA A 71 -3.44 -27.78 -0.91
C ALA A 71 -4.03 -26.98 -2.08
N ALA A 72 -5.10 -26.21 -1.86
CA ALA A 72 -5.65 -25.30 -2.86
C ALA A 72 -4.62 -24.27 -3.33
N CYS A 73 -3.94 -23.58 -2.40
CA CYS A 73 -2.88 -22.62 -2.71
C CYS A 73 -1.70 -23.29 -3.45
N ARG A 74 -1.34 -24.52 -3.06
CA ARG A 74 -0.29 -25.31 -3.72
C ARG A 74 -0.65 -25.71 -5.15
N ILE A 75 -1.90 -26.05 -5.42
CA ILE A 75 -2.37 -26.36 -6.78
C ILE A 75 -2.27 -25.10 -7.65
N ILE A 76 -2.73 -23.95 -7.13
CA ILE A 76 -2.65 -22.67 -7.83
C ILE A 76 -1.18 -22.31 -8.11
N ALA A 77 -0.31 -22.40 -7.11
CA ALA A 77 1.12 -22.14 -7.27
C ALA A 77 1.77 -23.12 -8.26
N GLY A 78 1.43 -24.40 -8.17
CA GLY A 78 1.94 -25.46 -9.05
C GLY A 78 1.53 -25.30 -10.51
N ALA A 79 0.39 -24.67 -10.79
CA ALA A 79 -0.05 -24.36 -12.15
C ALA A 79 0.95 -23.46 -12.90
N ALA A 80 1.77 -22.68 -12.18
CA ALA A 80 2.84 -21.84 -12.74
C ALA A 80 3.98 -22.64 -13.40
N ALA A 81 3.99 -23.98 -13.27
CA ALA A 81 4.86 -24.84 -14.07
C ALA A 81 4.58 -24.70 -15.59
N GLU A 82 3.35 -24.34 -15.97
CA GLU A 82 3.01 -23.95 -17.34
C GLU A 82 3.16 -22.42 -17.50
N PRO A 83 4.03 -21.91 -18.40
CA PRO A 83 4.32 -20.47 -18.50
C PRO A 83 3.10 -19.56 -18.67
N LYS A 84 2.07 -20.01 -19.40
CA LYS A 84 0.82 -19.28 -19.61
C LYS A 84 0.01 -19.04 -18.31
N ASN A 85 0.23 -19.85 -17.28
CA ASN A 85 -0.52 -19.78 -16.02
C ASN A 85 0.23 -18.99 -14.93
N ILE A 86 1.49 -18.57 -15.16
CA ILE A 86 2.29 -17.89 -14.13
C ILE A 86 1.61 -16.62 -13.64
N ALA A 87 1.17 -15.75 -14.57
CA ALA A 87 0.52 -14.49 -14.21
C ALA A 87 -0.79 -14.73 -13.43
N LEU A 88 -1.59 -15.69 -13.89
CA LEU A 88 -2.86 -16.10 -13.27
C LEU A 88 -2.65 -16.60 -11.83
N ALA A 89 -1.64 -17.44 -11.62
CA ALA A 89 -1.31 -17.99 -10.31
C ALA A 89 -0.81 -16.90 -9.34
N ILE A 90 0.08 -16.01 -9.80
CA ILE A 90 0.56 -14.87 -9.02
C ILE A 90 -0.63 -13.99 -8.63
N GLU A 91 -1.43 -13.54 -9.60
CA GLU A 91 -2.57 -12.64 -9.36
C GLU A 91 -3.58 -13.23 -8.37
N THR A 92 -3.93 -14.52 -8.52
CA THR A 92 -4.86 -15.21 -7.61
C THR A 92 -4.33 -15.24 -6.18
N LEU A 93 -3.07 -15.64 -5.98
CA LEU A 93 -2.47 -15.72 -4.65
C LEU A 93 -2.25 -14.32 -4.05
N THR A 94 -1.94 -13.33 -4.86
CA THR A 94 -1.84 -11.92 -4.44
C THR A 94 -3.19 -11.39 -3.98
N LEU A 95 -4.28 -11.66 -4.70
CA LEU A 95 -5.65 -11.33 -4.25
C LEU A 95 -5.97 -12.00 -2.91
N LEU A 96 -5.59 -13.27 -2.73
CA LEU A 96 -5.77 -13.98 -1.45
C LEU A 96 -4.92 -13.39 -0.31
N ASN A 97 -3.76 -12.80 -0.61
CA ASN A 97 -2.92 -12.10 0.37
C ASN A 97 -3.49 -10.70 0.73
N ASP A 98 -4.01 -9.98 -0.26
CA ASP A 98 -4.30 -8.56 -0.16
C ASP A 98 -5.73 -8.23 0.24
N ARG A 99 -6.71 -8.99 -0.27
CA ARG A 99 -8.13 -8.73 0.01
C ARG A 99 -8.49 -9.11 1.44
N ARG A 100 -9.46 -8.42 2.02
CA ARG A 100 -10.04 -8.76 3.32
C ARG A 100 -11.32 -9.55 3.08
N TYR A 101 -11.37 -10.80 3.54
CA TYR A 101 -12.52 -11.70 3.39
C TYR A 101 -12.72 -12.55 4.65
N ALA A 102 -13.95 -13.00 4.87
CA ALA A 102 -14.33 -13.73 6.07
C ALA A 102 -13.60 -15.08 6.13
N THR A 103 -12.96 -15.38 7.26
CA THR A 103 -12.19 -16.62 7.47
C THR A 103 -12.85 -17.60 8.43
N GLY A 104 -14.08 -17.32 8.89
CA GLY A 104 -14.78 -18.11 9.89
C GLY A 104 -14.00 -18.19 11.21
N SER A 105 -13.84 -19.40 11.75
CA SER A 105 -13.08 -19.66 12.99
C SER A 105 -11.56 -19.54 12.83
N LYS A 106 -11.03 -19.41 11.61
CA LYS A 106 -9.59 -19.46 11.34
C LYS A 106 -8.94 -18.12 11.53
N LYS A 107 -7.77 -18.12 12.17
CA LYS A 107 -6.91 -16.93 12.23
C LYS A 107 -6.47 -16.52 10.84
N THR A 108 -6.80 -15.30 10.45
CA THR A 108 -6.39 -14.74 9.15
C THR A 108 -4.88 -14.69 8.98
N SER A 109 -4.11 -14.42 10.05
CA SER A 109 -2.64 -14.43 9.97
C SER A 109 -2.07 -15.80 9.58
N HIS A 110 -2.74 -16.89 9.93
CA HIS A 110 -2.33 -18.25 9.55
C HIS A 110 -2.65 -18.52 8.07
N ILE A 111 -3.81 -18.07 7.58
CA ILE A 111 -4.16 -18.16 6.15
C ILE A 111 -3.18 -17.34 5.30
N VAL A 112 -2.95 -16.08 5.67
CA VAL A 112 -2.00 -15.20 4.98
C VAL A 112 -0.60 -15.81 5.00
N HIS A 113 -0.18 -16.44 6.09
CA HIS A 113 1.10 -17.16 6.14
C HIS A 113 1.15 -18.31 5.13
N ILE A 114 0.10 -19.13 5.02
CA ILE A 114 0.03 -20.21 4.01
C ILE A 114 0.15 -19.63 2.60
N VAL A 115 -0.65 -18.60 2.28
CA VAL A 115 -0.65 -17.96 0.95
C VAL A 115 0.73 -17.40 0.61
N ARG A 116 1.37 -16.68 1.55
CA ARG A 116 2.72 -16.12 1.37
C ARG A 116 3.78 -17.20 1.16
N CYS A 117 3.71 -18.31 1.89
CA CYS A 117 4.61 -19.44 1.68
C CYS A 117 4.48 -20.03 0.26
N GLU A 118 3.27 -20.05 -0.30
CA GLU A 118 3.04 -20.53 -1.67
C GLU A 118 3.45 -19.51 -2.74
N LEU A 119 3.26 -18.21 -2.51
CA LEU A 119 3.82 -17.14 -3.35
C LEU A 119 5.34 -17.23 -3.42
N ASP A 120 5.99 -17.34 -2.26
CA ASP A 120 7.44 -17.49 -2.14
C ASP A 120 7.95 -18.74 -2.88
N ARG A 121 7.23 -19.86 -2.75
CA ARG A 121 7.55 -21.12 -3.45
C ARG A 121 7.40 -20.95 -4.97
N LEU A 122 6.34 -20.27 -5.42
CA LEU A 122 6.12 -19.94 -6.83
C LEU A 122 7.26 -19.08 -7.36
N PHE A 123 7.57 -17.96 -6.73
CA PHE A 123 8.60 -17.04 -7.20
C PHE A 123 9.98 -17.70 -7.28
N ARG A 124 10.36 -18.51 -6.28
CA ARG A 124 11.62 -19.27 -6.29
C ARG A 124 11.68 -20.39 -7.32
N SER A 125 10.54 -20.82 -7.86
CA SER A 125 10.48 -21.82 -8.94
C SER A 125 10.69 -21.23 -10.34
N LEU A 126 10.66 -19.90 -10.48
CA LEU A 126 10.80 -19.22 -11.76
C LEU A 126 12.22 -19.40 -12.35
N PRO A 127 12.35 -19.43 -13.68
CA PRO A 127 13.65 -19.61 -14.31
C PRO A 127 14.59 -18.44 -14.03
N THR A 128 15.82 -18.74 -13.63
CA THR A 128 16.85 -17.72 -13.40
C THR A 128 17.30 -17.03 -14.69
N LEU A 129 17.98 -15.89 -14.59
CA LEU A 129 18.62 -15.22 -15.74
C LEU A 129 19.66 -16.09 -16.47
N LYS A 130 20.22 -17.10 -15.80
CA LYS A 130 21.19 -18.06 -16.37
C LYS A 130 20.52 -19.19 -17.16
N SER A 131 19.21 -19.38 -16.99
CA SER A 131 18.46 -20.40 -17.72
C SER A 131 18.51 -20.15 -19.24
N GLY A 132 18.40 -21.23 -20.02
CA GLY A 132 18.33 -21.16 -21.48
C GLY A 132 17.15 -20.32 -21.98
N ARG A 133 17.11 -20.04 -23.29
CA ARG A 133 15.92 -19.42 -23.90
C ARG A 133 14.68 -20.29 -23.59
N SER A 134 13.69 -19.67 -22.97
CA SER A 134 12.35 -20.20 -22.83
C SER A 134 11.47 -19.23 -23.59
N ASP A 135 11.08 -19.61 -24.81
CA ASP A 135 10.40 -18.72 -25.76
C ASP A 135 9.02 -18.27 -25.24
N ASP A 136 8.47 -18.96 -24.23
CA ASP A 136 7.14 -18.69 -23.67
C ASP A 136 7.14 -18.11 -22.23
N ASN A 137 8.27 -18.07 -21.51
CA ASN A 137 8.31 -17.59 -20.12
C ASN A 137 8.77 -16.14 -20.03
N SER A 138 7.87 -15.25 -19.59
CA SER A 138 8.09 -13.81 -19.48
C SER A 138 8.75 -13.33 -18.17
N TYR A 139 9.03 -14.24 -17.23
CA TYR A 139 9.58 -13.93 -15.91
C TYR A 139 11.02 -14.45 -15.79
N ARG A 140 11.88 -13.70 -15.11
CA ARG A 140 13.23 -14.16 -14.75
C ARG A 140 13.55 -13.89 -13.30
N LEU A 141 14.03 -14.90 -12.60
CA LEU A 141 14.48 -14.80 -11.22
C LEU A 141 15.94 -14.35 -11.15
N ILE A 142 16.23 -13.48 -10.20
CA ILE A 142 17.57 -13.15 -9.73
C ILE A 142 17.56 -13.14 -8.19
N ASP A 143 18.64 -13.64 -7.61
CA ASP A 143 18.88 -13.67 -6.16
C ASP A 143 20.28 -13.13 -5.87
N PHE A 144 20.67 -13.11 -4.59
CA PHE A 144 21.97 -12.60 -4.21
C PHE A 144 23.11 -13.37 -4.88
N GLN A 145 23.05 -14.70 -4.95
CA GLN A 145 24.08 -15.56 -5.53
C GLN A 145 24.21 -15.41 -7.05
N THR A 146 23.12 -15.06 -7.73
CA THR A 146 23.04 -14.96 -9.18
C THR A 146 23.10 -13.53 -9.69
N ARG A 147 23.22 -12.53 -8.79
CA ARG A 147 23.23 -11.09 -9.10
C ARG A 147 24.19 -10.67 -10.22
N ASP A 148 25.36 -11.31 -10.30
CA ASP A 148 26.37 -11.01 -11.33
C ASP A 148 25.94 -11.44 -12.76
N ALA A 149 24.85 -12.20 -12.88
CA ALA A 149 24.25 -12.58 -14.17
C ALA A 149 23.26 -11.53 -14.71
N LEU A 150 23.10 -10.38 -14.04
CA LEU A 150 22.20 -9.33 -14.48
C LEU A 150 22.54 -8.85 -15.90
N ARG A 151 21.51 -8.81 -16.75
CA ARG A 151 21.60 -8.46 -18.17
C ARG A 151 20.32 -7.78 -18.65
N GLU A 152 20.35 -7.24 -19.87
CA GLU A 152 19.17 -6.76 -20.58
C GLU A 152 18.13 -7.88 -20.78
N PRO A 153 16.82 -7.57 -20.81
CA PRO A 153 15.78 -8.55 -21.10
C PRO A 153 15.95 -9.09 -22.52
N ARG A 154 15.80 -10.42 -22.68
CA ARG A 154 15.74 -11.04 -24.01
C ARG A 154 14.31 -10.95 -24.56
N GLU A 155 14.15 -11.21 -25.85
CA GLU A 155 12.82 -11.32 -26.48
C GLU A 155 11.91 -12.26 -25.67
N GLY A 156 10.69 -11.79 -25.37
CA GLY A 156 9.71 -12.48 -24.54
C GLY A 156 9.82 -12.23 -23.03
N GLU A 157 10.99 -11.83 -22.52
CA GLU A 157 11.20 -11.52 -21.09
C GLU A 157 10.70 -10.13 -20.75
N LYS A 158 9.87 -10.02 -19.70
CA LYS A 158 9.16 -8.79 -19.33
C LYS A 158 9.37 -8.41 -17.88
N THR A 159 9.30 -9.39 -16.98
CA THR A 159 9.32 -9.17 -15.53
C THR A 159 10.58 -9.74 -14.90
N LEU A 160 11.35 -8.91 -14.20
CA LEU A 160 12.45 -9.36 -13.35
C LEU A 160 11.92 -9.57 -11.93
N VAL A 161 12.10 -10.78 -11.42
CA VAL A 161 11.71 -11.19 -10.07
C VAL A 161 12.98 -11.26 -9.23
N ILE A 162 13.02 -10.51 -8.13
CA ILE A 162 14.18 -10.33 -7.25
C ILE A 162 13.86 -11.00 -5.91
N ASP A 163 14.57 -12.07 -5.55
CA ASP A 163 14.53 -12.62 -4.19
C ASP A 163 15.44 -11.77 -3.29
N ALA A 164 14.82 -10.86 -2.52
CA ALA A 164 15.51 -9.92 -1.66
C ALA A 164 16.07 -10.55 -0.38
N ALA A 165 15.72 -11.80 -0.06
CA ALA A 165 15.92 -12.38 1.28
C ALA A 165 17.38 -12.40 1.76
N GLU A 166 18.33 -12.51 0.84
CA GLU A 166 19.77 -12.56 1.13
C GLU A 166 20.52 -11.29 0.73
N PHE A 167 19.84 -10.31 0.15
CA PHE A 167 20.43 -9.00 -0.11
C PHE A 167 20.59 -8.22 1.20
N PRO A 168 21.70 -7.48 1.38
CA PRO A 168 21.84 -6.57 2.50
C PRO A 168 20.76 -5.49 2.43
N ALA A 169 20.36 -4.98 3.61
CA ALA A 169 19.28 -4.00 3.70
C ALA A 169 19.60 -2.65 3.02
N GLU A 170 20.88 -2.32 2.86
CA GLU A 170 21.38 -1.09 2.25
C GLU A 170 22.81 -1.29 1.68
N GLY A 171 23.31 -0.26 0.98
CA GLY A 171 24.64 -0.25 0.36
C GLY A 171 24.62 -0.66 -1.10
N ASP A 172 25.79 -0.65 -1.74
CA ASP A 172 25.92 -0.83 -3.21
C ASP A 172 25.47 -2.20 -3.71
N GLN A 173 25.41 -3.19 -2.82
CA GLN A 173 25.02 -4.56 -3.14
C GLN A 173 23.62 -4.93 -2.64
N CYS A 174 22.76 -3.96 -2.30
CA CYS A 174 21.37 -4.22 -1.93
C CYS A 174 20.49 -4.54 -3.16
N ASP A 175 19.29 -5.06 -2.90
CA ASP A 175 18.27 -5.39 -3.91
C ASP A 175 17.80 -4.15 -4.68
N ALA A 176 17.65 -3.00 -4.01
CA ALA A 176 17.32 -1.72 -4.66
C ALA A 176 18.39 -1.30 -5.69
N GLY A 177 19.67 -1.59 -5.41
CA GLY A 177 20.76 -1.39 -6.35
C GLY A 177 20.62 -2.27 -7.60
N ILE A 178 20.30 -3.56 -7.41
CA ILE A 178 20.02 -4.49 -8.52
C ILE A 178 18.82 -4.06 -9.34
N LEU A 179 17.74 -3.61 -8.69
CA LEU A 179 16.54 -3.10 -9.37
C LEU A 179 16.87 -1.90 -10.25
N ARG A 180 17.63 -0.92 -9.73
CA ARG A 180 18.08 0.25 -10.50
C ARG A 180 18.94 -0.16 -11.69
N ASP A 181 19.91 -1.04 -11.48
CA ASP A 181 20.81 -1.48 -12.56
C ASP A 181 20.04 -2.27 -13.63
N ALA A 182 19.01 -3.03 -13.24
CA ALA A 182 18.12 -3.72 -14.15
C ALA A 182 17.24 -2.74 -14.95
N PHE A 183 16.73 -1.68 -14.32
CA PHE A 183 16.00 -0.62 -14.99
C PHE A 183 16.83 0.07 -16.07
N ILE A 184 18.09 0.40 -15.76
CA ILE A 184 19.06 0.97 -16.72
C ILE A 184 19.27 0.01 -17.92
N LYS A 185 19.23 -1.29 -17.67
CA LYS A 185 19.33 -2.34 -18.71
C LYS A 185 18.02 -2.60 -19.47
N GLY A 186 16.98 -1.80 -19.26
CA GLY A 186 15.73 -1.87 -20.02
C GLY A 186 14.63 -2.72 -19.40
N TRP A 187 14.81 -3.27 -18.20
CA TRP A 187 13.69 -3.87 -17.48
C TRP A 187 12.70 -2.79 -17.02
N ARG A 188 11.40 -3.11 -17.05
CA ARG A 188 10.32 -2.18 -16.67
C ARG A 188 9.33 -2.77 -15.68
N ARG A 189 9.24 -4.10 -15.57
CA ARG A 189 8.36 -4.77 -14.60
C ARG A 189 9.19 -5.51 -13.59
N PHE A 190 8.90 -5.29 -12.32
CA PHE A 190 9.64 -5.85 -11.21
C PHE A 190 8.70 -6.49 -10.20
N ILE A 191 9.13 -7.63 -9.67
CA ILE A 191 8.58 -8.20 -8.44
C ILE A 191 9.77 -8.33 -7.49
N THR A 192 9.73 -7.71 -6.32
CA THR A 192 10.68 -7.99 -5.24
C THR A 192 9.96 -8.72 -4.13
N PHE A 193 10.51 -9.83 -3.66
CA PHE A 193 9.88 -10.67 -2.64
C PHE A 193 10.89 -11.15 -1.62
N GLY A 194 10.41 -11.69 -0.50
CA GLY A 194 11.29 -12.12 0.60
C GLY A 194 11.91 -10.94 1.36
N CYS A 195 11.35 -9.73 1.25
CA CYS A 195 11.86 -8.55 1.94
C CYS A 195 11.80 -8.72 3.47
N ARG A 196 12.87 -8.30 4.15
CA ARG A 196 13.12 -8.36 5.61
C ARG A 196 13.74 -7.04 6.11
N GLY A 197 13.28 -5.91 5.58
CA GLY A 197 13.77 -4.58 5.91
C GLY A 197 14.70 -3.96 4.85
N GLN A 198 14.74 -4.50 3.64
CA GLN A 198 15.47 -3.88 2.53
C GLN A 198 14.94 -2.49 2.21
N ARG A 199 15.82 -1.49 2.25
CA ARG A 199 15.49 -0.08 2.11
C ARG A 199 15.54 0.36 0.64
N TYR A 200 14.91 1.50 0.33
CA TYR A 200 15.06 2.19 -0.95
C TYR A 200 14.50 1.48 -2.20
N VAL A 201 13.64 0.47 -2.04
CA VAL A 201 12.98 -0.18 -3.20
C VAL A 201 12.28 0.88 -4.07
N GLY A 202 12.58 0.88 -5.37
CA GLY A 202 12.02 1.84 -6.34
C GLY A 202 12.68 3.23 -6.36
N CYS A 203 13.70 3.47 -5.54
CA CYS A 203 14.43 4.74 -5.53
C CYS A 203 15.49 4.81 -6.65
N GLY A 204 15.84 6.03 -7.06
CA GLY A 204 16.98 6.28 -7.93
C GLY A 204 16.79 5.88 -9.39
N LEU A 205 15.54 5.68 -9.85
CA LEU A 205 15.23 5.39 -11.25
C LEU A 205 15.19 6.64 -12.14
N GLY A 206 15.14 7.84 -11.54
CA GLY A 206 15.05 9.09 -12.28
C GLY A 206 13.62 9.44 -12.72
N PRO A 207 13.47 10.46 -13.59
CA PRO A 207 12.17 10.86 -14.15
C PRO A 207 11.72 9.93 -15.28
N GLU A 208 10.50 10.17 -15.79
CA GLU A 208 9.92 9.50 -16.96
C GLU A 208 9.78 7.98 -16.79
N THR A 209 9.31 7.57 -15.62
CA THR A 209 9.18 6.15 -15.24
C THR A 209 7.74 5.64 -15.31
N ASP A 210 6.86 6.29 -16.08
CA ASP A 210 5.44 5.94 -16.19
C ASP A 210 5.18 4.52 -16.73
N ASP A 211 6.16 3.92 -17.41
CA ASP A 211 6.13 2.54 -17.93
C ASP A 211 6.65 1.50 -16.91
N VAL A 212 7.07 1.92 -15.72
CA VAL A 212 7.65 1.06 -14.69
C VAL A 212 6.61 0.64 -13.64
N THR A 213 6.56 -0.66 -13.35
CA THR A 213 5.74 -1.23 -12.27
C THR A 213 6.57 -2.09 -11.33
N ILE A 214 6.38 -1.94 -10.02
CA ILE A 214 7.08 -2.70 -8.98
C ILE A 214 6.06 -3.26 -7.99
N ASP A 215 6.02 -4.58 -7.87
CA ASP A 215 5.26 -5.28 -6.82
C ASP A 215 6.21 -5.74 -5.71
N VAL A 216 5.86 -5.47 -4.46
CA VAL A 216 6.72 -5.66 -3.28
C VAL A 216 6.04 -6.61 -2.29
N TYR A 217 6.66 -7.77 -2.05
CA TYR A 217 6.18 -8.82 -1.17
C TYR A 217 7.12 -9.01 0.03
N GLY A 218 6.54 -9.14 1.22
CA GLY A 218 7.28 -9.22 2.48
C GLY A 218 7.33 -7.87 3.20
N SER A 219 8.31 -7.71 4.08
CA SER A 219 8.47 -6.49 4.88
C SER A 219 9.55 -5.61 4.25
N SER A 220 9.16 -4.63 3.45
CA SER A 220 10.09 -3.62 2.94
C SER A 220 10.60 -2.71 4.06
N GLY A 221 11.82 -2.21 3.91
CA GLY A 221 12.42 -1.22 4.79
C GLY A 221 12.01 0.21 4.48
N ASP A 222 12.65 1.14 5.17
CA ASP A 222 12.44 2.57 5.02
C ASP A 222 12.71 3.09 3.59
N TYR A 223 12.16 4.27 3.30
CA TYR A 223 12.40 5.05 2.07
C TYR A 223 11.94 4.41 0.76
N LEU A 224 11.18 3.32 0.78
CA LEU A 224 10.60 2.75 -0.44
C LEU A 224 9.81 3.82 -1.19
N GLY A 225 10.02 3.89 -2.51
CA GLY A 225 9.35 4.86 -3.39
C GLY A 225 9.75 6.32 -3.16
N SER A 226 10.87 6.59 -2.47
CA SER A 226 11.36 7.97 -2.32
C SER A 226 11.85 8.53 -3.67
N GLY A 227 11.39 9.74 -3.99
CA GLY A 227 11.77 10.47 -5.20
C GLY A 227 11.22 9.90 -6.51
N ILE A 228 10.19 9.05 -6.46
CA ILE A 228 9.60 8.51 -7.69
C ILE A 228 8.91 9.59 -8.51
N ASP A 229 8.99 9.42 -9.84
CA ASP A 229 8.53 10.38 -10.84
C ASP A 229 8.06 9.62 -12.09
N GLY A 230 6.87 9.03 -11.98
CA GLY A 230 6.23 8.23 -13.04
C GLY A 230 5.69 6.89 -12.55
N LEU A 231 6.56 6.08 -11.95
CA LEU A 231 6.31 4.67 -11.72
C LEU A 231 5.16 4.34 -10.76
N SER A 232 4.67 3.11 -10.88
CA SER A 232 3.70 2.52 -9.96
C SER A 232 4.35 1.49 -9.04
N ILE A 233 4.16 1.62 -7.73
CA ILE A 233 4.59 0.63 -6.73
C ILE A 233 3.38 0.10 -5.95
N THR A 234 3.28 -1.22 -5.83
CA THR A 234 2.29 -1.88 -4.96
C THR A 234 3.02 -2.66 -3.86
N VAL A 235 2.69 -2.37 -2.60
CA VAL A 235 3.20 -3.10 -1.43
C VAL A 235 2.10 -4.04 -0.92
N HIS A 236 2.36 -5.35 -1.02
CA HIS A 236 1.43 -6.43 -0.67
C HIS A 236 1.48 -6.78 0.83
N GLY A 237 1.36 -5.73 1.66
CA GLY A 237 1.48 -5.81 3.11
C GLY A 237 1.74 -4.45 3.75
N ASN A 238 2.36 -4.48 4.93
CA ASN A 238 2.75 -3.27 5.64
C ASN A 238 4.07 -2.71 5.08
N ALA A 239 4.25 -1.41 5.21
CA ALA A 239 5.45 -0.69 4.85
C ALA A 239 6.01 0.07 6.06
N GLN A 240 7.33 0.26 6.11
CA GLN A 240 8.01 0.95 7.21
C GLN A 240 7.95 2.49 7.07
N ASP A 241 8.92 3.19 7.65
CA ASP A 241 8.93 4.64 7.76
C ASP A 241 9.37 5.28 6.43
N GLN A 242 9.07 6.57 6.29
CA GLN A 242 9.63 7.42 5.24
C GLN A 242 9.29 6.98 3.81
N LEU A 243 8.17 6.26 3.64
CA LEU A 243 7.67 5.86 2.33
C LEU A 243 7.37 7.08 1.47
N GLY A 244 7.74 7.05 0.19
CA GLY A 244 7.29 8.05 -0.78
C GLY A 244 7.76 9.48 -0.50
N GLN A 245 8.88 9.69 0.20
CA GLN A 245 9.40 11.05 0.38
C GLN A 245 9.61 11.72 -0.97
N ILE A 246 9.35 13.03 -1.04
CA ILE A 246 9.60 13.87 -2.22
C ILE A 246 9.06 13.30 -3.55
N ILE A 247 8.04 12.42 -3.50
CA ILE A 247 7.36 11.88 -4.67
C ILE A 247 6.82 13.03 -5.54
N LYS A 248 7.06 12.95 -6.85
CA LYS A 248 6.65 13.98 -7.81
C LYS A 248 5.44 13.56 -8.63
N HIS A 249 5.48 12.33 -9.13
CA HIS A 249 4.48 11.74 -9.99
C HIS A 249 4.48 10.22 -9.81
N GLY A 250 3.36 9.57 -10.10
CA GLY A 250 3.23 8.10 -10.07
C GLY A 250 2.19 7.65 -9.06
N LYS A 251 2.14 6.34 -8.85
CA LYS A 251 1.15 5.71 -7.97
C LYS A 251 1.83 4.83 -6.92
N LEU A 252 1.41 4.94 -5.67
CA LEU A 252 1.89 4.09 -4.59
C LEU A 252 0.69 3.47 -3.85
N VAL A 253 0.63 2.15 -3.76
CA VAL A 253 -0.47 1.42 -3.14
C VAL A 253 0.07 0.55 -2.01
N ILE A 254 -0.54 0.62 -0.83
CA ILE A 254 -0.13 -0.15 0.36
C ILE A 254 -1.33 -0.96 0.85
N HIS A 255 -1.25 -2.29 0.75
CA HIS A 255 -2.28 -3.24 1.22
C HIS A 255 -2.22 -3.51 2.74
N GLY A 256 -1.60 -2.62 3.50
CA GLY A 256 -1.40 -2.70 4.94
C GLY A 256 -1.23 -1.31 5.56
N ASP A 257 -0.51 -1.25 6.67
CA ASP A 257 -0.17 0.00 7.38
C ASP A 257 1.14 0.61 6.85
N THR A 258 1.35 1.91 7.09
CA THR A 258 2.60 2.63 6.79
C THR A 258 3.17 3.32 8.04
N GLY A 259 4.49 3.46 8.09
CA GLY A 259 5.24 4.02 9.21
C GLY A 259 5.25 5.56 9.29
N GLN A 260 6.19 6.07 10.08
CA GLN A 260 6.37 7.50 10.39
C GLN A 260 6.81 8.28 9.16
N THR A 261 6.46 9.56 9.09
CA THR A 261 6.94 10.50 8.06
C THR A 261 6.69 10.02 6.62
N PHE A 262 5.62 9.25 6.44
CA PHE A 262 5.07 8.87 5.15
C PHE A 262 4.84 10.11 4.28
N MET A 263 5.30 10.08 3.03
CA MET A 263 5.21 11.18 2.06
C MET A 263 5.82 12.51 2.52
N TYR A 264 6.87 12.47 3.35
CA TYR A 264 7.61 13.69 3.72
C TYR A 264 8.03 14.49 2.49
N GLY A 265 7.64 15.77 2.43
CA GLY A 265 8.04 16.68 1.36
C GLY A 265 7.50 16.34 -0.03
N ALA A 266 6.43 15.54 -0.13
CA ALA A 266 5.83 15.14 -1.41
C ALA A 266 5.46 16.37 -2.27
N LYS A 267 5.62 16.25 -3.59
CA LYS A 267 5.33 17.28 -4.59
C LYS A 267 4.07 16.95 -5.41
N GLY A 268 3.72 15.67 -5.48
CA GLY A 268 2.61 15.14 -6.26
C GLY A 268 2.38 13.66 -5.97
N GLY A 269 1.97 12.91 -7.00
CA GLY A 269 1.66 11.47 -6.89
C GLY A 269 0.27 11.16 -6.32
N GLU A 270 -0.15 9.92 -6.52
CA GLU A 270 -1.42 9.38 -6.04
C GLU A 270 -1.15 8.17 -5.15
N VAL A 271 -1.52 8.25 -3.87
CA VAL A 271 -1.15 7.24 -2.88
C VAL A 271 -2.36 6.71 -2.13
N TYR A 272 -2.42 5.39 -1.96
CA TYR A 272 -3.55 4.68 -1.36
C TYR A 272 -3.07 3.74 -0.26
N VAL A 273 -3.62 3.87 0.94
CA VAL A 273 -3.28 3.07 2.13
C VAL A 273 -4.52 2.34 2.62
N LEU A 274 -4.47 1.00 2.64
CA LEU A 274 -5.57 0.17 3.16
C LEU A 274 -5.71 0.30 4.68
N GLY A 275 -4.60 0.37 5.39
CA GLY A 275 -4.56 0.45 6.85
C GLY A 275 -4.38 1.88 7.36
N ASN A 276 -3.58 1.97 8.40
CA ASN A 276 -3.26 3.21 9.11
C ASN A 276 -1.92 3.78 8.63
N ALA A 277 -1.72 5.07 8.85
CA ALA A 277 -0.39 5.69 8.84
C ALA A 277 0.09 5.94 10.27
N ALA A 278 1.40 6.01 10.50
CA ALA A 278 1.91 6.40 11.82
C ALA A 278 1.91 7.95 11.96
N GLY A 279 2.91 8.51 12.66
CA GLY A 279 2.99 9.96 12.90
C GLY A 279 3.57 10.75 11.73
N ARG A 280 3.17 12.02 11.64
CA ARG A 280 3.63 12.99 10.63
C ARG A 280 3.42 12.56 9.16
N PRO A 281 2.29 11.94 8.77
CA PRO A 281 2.04 11.68 7.35
C PRO A 281 1.86 13.00 6.58
N LEU A 282 2.45 13.08 5.39
CA LEU A 282 2.44 14.23 4.46
C LEU A 282 3.06 15.53 4.99
N ILE A 283 3.87 15.49 6.04
CA ILE A 283 4.57 16.69 6.54
C ILE A 283 5.37 17.41 5.44
N ASN A 284 5.31 18.74 5.41
CA ASN A 284 6.02 19.61 4.45
C ASN A 284 5.69 19.33 2.97
N SER A 285 4.59 18.65 2.67
CA SER A 285 4.21 18.39 1.28
C SER A 285 3.70 19.67 0.61
N VAL A 286 4.02 19.83 -0.66
CA VAL A 286 3.71 21.01 -1.49
C VAL A 286 3.13 20.57 -2.82
N GLY A 287 2.53 21.48 -3.58
CA GLY A 287 2.08 21.18 -4.94
C GLY A 287 0.81 20.34 -4.96
N ARG A 288 0.84 19.14 -5.55
CA ARG A 288 -0.37 18.36 -5.87
C ARG A 288 -0.46 16.92 -5.31
N PRO A 289 0.08 16.61 -4.11
CA PRO A 289 -0.01 15.25 -3.56
C PRO A 289 -1.46 14.86 -3.28
N LYS A 290 -1.85 13.65 -3.66
CA LYS A 290 -3.17 13.09 -3.34
C LYS A 290 -2.99 11.80 -2.56
N ALA A 291 -3.59 11.73 -1.37
CA ALA A 291 -3.50 10.53 -0.53
C ALA A 291 -4.88 10.08 -0.06
N VAL A 292 -5.11 8.76 -0.03
CA VAL A 292 -6.27 8.13 0.61
C VAL A 292 -5.77 7.20 1.72
N ILE A 293 -6.19 7.47 2.95
CA ILE A 293 -5.88 6.67 4.14
C ILE A 293 -7.18 6.10 4.68
N ASN A 294 -7.36 4.79 4.58
CA ASN A 294 -8.63 4.16 4.97
C ASN A 294 -8.79 4.02 6.48
N GLY A 295 -7.71 3.65 7.17
CA GLY A 295 -7.66 3.62 8.62
C GLY A 295 -7.58 5.02 9.21
N THR A 296 -6.72 5.15 10.21
CA THR A 296 -6.40 6.43 10.83
C THR A 296 -4.92 6.80 10.65
N CYS A 297 -4.49 7.89 11.27
CA CYS A 297 -3.09 8.17 11.48
C CYS A 297 -2.81 8.69 12.88
N LEU A 298 -1.55 8.64 13.31
CA LEU A 298 -1.14 9.30 14.54
C LEU A 298 -1.04 10.82 14.30
N ASP A 299 -0.38 11.53 15.23
CA ASP A 299 -0.38 12.98 15.26
C ASP A 299 0.33 13.63 14.05
N PHE A 300 0.03 14.92 13.81
CA PHE A 300 0.63 15.78 12.78
C PHE A 300 0.30 15.38 11.33
N LEU A 301 -0.93 14.93 11.07
CA LEU A 301 -1.39 14.71 9.70
C LEU A 301 -1.33 16.02 8.89
N ALA A 302 -0.56 16.02 7.80
CA ALA A 302 -0.38 17.16 6.91
C ALA A 302 0.07 18.43 7.65
N GLU A 303 1.04 18.28 8.55
CA GLU A 303 1.78 19.40 9.14
C GLU A 303 2.55 20.17 8.06
N SER A 304 2.47 21.50 8.06
CA SER A 304 3.10 22.40 7.07
C SER A 304 2.72 22.02 5.63
N PHE A 305 1.46 21.67 5.40
CA PHE A 305 0.95 21.34 4.08
C PHE A 305 0.75 22.62 3.26
N MET A 306 1.41 22.70 2.12
CA MET A 306 1.54 23.88 1.29
C MET A 306 1.11 23.54 -0.15
N ALA A 307 -0.04 22.87 -0.26
CA ALA A 307 -0.45 22.19 -1.47
C ALA A 307 -1.45 22.98 -2.33
N GLY A 308 -1.55 24.31 -2.19
CA GLY A 308 -2.47 25.14 -2.99
C GLY A 308 -3.96 24.79 -2.84
N ASP A 309 -4.85 25.33 -3.66
CA ASP A 309 -6.29 25.00 -3.57
C ASP A 309 -6.57 23.64 -4.24
N PRO A 310 -7.15 22.63 -3.55
CA PRO A 310 -7.54 21.37 -4.17
C PRO A 310 -8.42 21.52 -5.42
N LEU A 311 -9.28 22.54 -5.47
CA LEU A 311 -10.14 22.82 -6.63
C LEU A 311 -9.39 23.49 -7.79
N ASP A 312 -8.17 24.00 -7.55
CA ASP A 312 -7.24 24.49 -8.57
C ASP A 312 -5.96 23.63 -8.60
N LYS A 313 -6.14 22.31 -8.73
CA LYS A 313 -5.06 21.31 -8.92
C LYS A 313 -4.09 21.16 -7.75
N GLY A 314 -4.43 21.71 -6.59
CA GLY A 314 -3.71 21.51 -5.34
C GLY A 314 -3.81 20.08 -4.80
N GLY A 315 -3.07 19.83 -3.74
CA GLY A 315 -3.03 18.54 -3.04
C GLY A 315 -4.07 18.43 -1.93
N PHE A 316 -4.43 17.20 -1.60
CA PHE A 316 -5.37 16.89 -0.53
C PHE A 316 -5.15 15.49 0.04
N VAL A 317 -5.73 15.26 1.21
CA VAL A 317 -5.78 13.94 1.86
C VAL A 317 -7.24 13.53 2.09
N ILE A 318 -7.57 12.28 1.85
CA ILE A 318 -8.82 11.66 2.28
C ILE A 318 -8.52 10.75 3.47
N LEU A 319 -9.18 10.98 4.60
CA LEU A 319 -9.05 10.17 5.81
C LEU A 319 -10.39 9.51 6.12
N ASN A 320 -10.52 8.20 5.88
CA ASN A 320 -11.81 7.51 6.03
C ASN A 320 -12.09 7.05 7.47
N GLY A 321 -11.07 6.80 8.31
CA GLY A 321 -11.29 6.43 9.70
C GLY A 321 -12.11 5.14 9.87
N VAL A 322 -11.89 4.13 9.03
CA VAL A 322 -12.59 2.84 9.05
C VAL A 322 -11.64 1.66 9.20
N LYS A 323 -12.17 0.52 9.62
CA LYS A 323 -11.46 -0.76 9.61
C LYS A 323 -12.38 -1.89 9.19
N PHE A 324 -11.79 -3.04 8.89
CA PHE A 324 -12.53 -4.29 8.78
C PHE A 324 -12.71 -4.91 10.17
N ASP A 325 -13.93 -5.30 10.51
CA ASP A 325 -14.22 -6.12 11.68
C ASP A 325 -13.83 -7.60 11.46
N ASP A 326 -14.15 -8.47 12.43
CA ASP A 326 -13.87 -9.90 12.36
C ASP A 326 -14.67 -10.61 11.24
N ASN A 327 -15.83 -10.06 10.85
CA ASN A 327 -16.66 -10.55 9.75
C ASN A 327 -16.26 -9.92 8.40
N ARG A 328 -15.20 -9.12 8.39
CA ARG A 328 -14.71 -8.34 7.24
C ARG A 328 -15.75 -7.37 6.66
N GLN A 329 -16.59 -6.82 7.53
CA GLN A 329 -17.42 -5.68 7.23
C GLN A 329 -16.67 -4.39 7.57
N ILE A 330 -16.95 -3.32 6.83
CA ILE A 330 -16.41 -1.99 7.12
C ILE A 330 -17.14 -1.42 8.33
N VAL A 331 -16.37 -1.04 9.35
CA VAL A 331 -16.87 -0.38 10.55
C VAL A 331 -16.08 0.89 10.84
N PRO A 332 -16.73 1.96 11.35
CA PRO A 332 -16.02 3.16 11.75
C PRO A 332 -15.07 2.88 12.91
N LEU A 333 -13.93 3.58 12.93
CA LEU A 333 -13.08 3.65 14.10
C LEU A 333 -13.76 4.48 15.20
N PRO A 334 -13.52 4.16 16.48
CA PRO A 334 -14.02 4.99 17.59
C PRO A 334 -13.55 6.44 17.48
N GLU A 335 -12.30 6.63 17.05
CA GLU A 335 -11.68 7.93 16.78
C GLU A 335 -11.17 7.92 15.33
N PRO A 336 -11.82 8.65 14.40
CA PRO A 336 -11.35 8.75 13.02
C PRO A 336 -9.93 9.35 12.95
N TYR A 337 -9.60 10.23 13.89
CA TYR A 337 -8.27 10.78 14.12
C TYR A 337 -7.99 10.88 15.63
N PRO A 338 -7.03 10.11 16.18
CA PRO A 338 -6.65 10.15 17.60
C PRO A 338 -5.60 11.21 17.94
N GLY A 339 -5.04 11.93 16.94
CA GLY A 339 -4.00 12.94 17.16
C GLY A 339 -4.55 14.28 17.69
N SER A 340 -3.65 15.25 17.86
CA SER A 340 -3.95 16.58 18.44
C SER A 340 -3.52 17.78 17.58
N ASN A 341 -2.83 17.54 16.47
CA ASN A 341 -2.25 18.56 15.58
C ASN A 341 -2.55 18.24 14.11
N MET A 342 -3.80 17.95 13.78
CA MET A 342 -4.22 17.79 12.39
C MET A 342 -4.07 19.12 11.64
N PHE A 343 -3.47 19.04 10.45
CA PHE A 343 -3.34 20.15 9.51
C PHE A 343 -2.59 21.37 10.10
N SER A 344 -1.64 21.09 11.00
CA SER A 344 -0.92 22.12 11.72
C SER A 344 -0.03 22.95 10.79
N LEU A 345 -0.05 24.28 10.89
CA LEU A 345 0.78 25.18 10.05
C LEU A 345 0.53 25.03 8.53
N ALA A 346 -0.56 24.40 8.11
CA ALA A 346 -0.89 24.29 6.70
C ALA A 346 -1.31 25.66 6.13
N SER A 347 -0.76 26.02 4.98
CA SER A 347 -1.12 27.25 4.24
C SER A 347 -1.82 26.95 2.92
N GLY A 348 -1.93 25.68 2.52
CA GLY A 348 -2.67 25.24 1.35
C GLY A 348 -3.02 23.75 1.40
N GLY A 349 -3.98 23.36 0.59
CA GLY A 349 -4.52 22.00 0.48
C GLY A 349 -5.80 21.82 1.30
N ALA A 350 -6.25 20.57 1.40
CA ALA A 350 -7.34 20.20 2.31
C ALA A 350 -7.22 18.77 2.81
N ILE A 351 -7.90 18.49 3.92
CA ILE A 351 -8.20 17.11 4.36
C ILE A 351 -9.70 16.89 4.24
N TYR A 352 -10.11 15.82 3.58
CA TYR A 352 -11.48 15.33 3.54
C TYR A 352 -11.60 14.19 4.54
N VAL A 353 -12.13 14.49 5.73
CA VAL A 353 -12.27 13.51 6.81
C VAL A 353 -13.68 12.94 6.82
N ARG A 354 -13.80 11.61 6.80
CA ARG A 354 -15.06 10.92 7.06
C ARG A 354 -15.35 11.00 8.55
N ASP A 355 -16.35 11.80 8.92
CA ASP A 355 -16.72 12.03 10.31
C ASP A 355 -18.22 12.31 10.47
N PRO A 356 -19.09 11.32 10.22
CA PRO A 356 -20.54 11.49 10.24
C PRO A 356 -21.09 11.85 11.63
N ASP A 357 -20.36 11.52 12.69
CA ASP A 357 -20.74 11.75 14.08
C ASP A 357 -20.12 13.03 14.68
N ASN A 358 -19.38 13.81 13.88
CA ASN A 358 -18.61 14.98 14.34
C ASN A 358 -17.67 14.67 15.53
N LYS A 359 -16.96 13.54 15.49
CA LYS A 359 -16.02 13.10 16.52
C LYS A 359 -14.69 13.84 16.48
N CYS A 360 -14.27 14.34 15.32
CA CYS A 360 -13.08 15.18 15.25
C CYS A 360 -13.39 16.58 15.79
N ASP A 361 -12.60 17.04 16.76
CA ASP A 361 -12.79 18.27 17.51
C ASP A 361 -11.90 19.40 16.98
N GLU A 362 -12.34 20.65 17.10
CA GLU A 362 -11.56 21.83 16.70
C GLU A 362 -10.22 21.94 17.45
N GLN A 363 -10.13 21.44 18.69
CA GLN A 363 -8.89 21.41 19.48
C GLN A 363 -7.83 20.48 18.89
N GLN A 364 -8.23 19.57 17.99
CA GLN A 364 -7.29 18.72 17.26
C GLN A 364 -6.71 19.45 16.04
N LEU A 365 -7.23 20.62 15.67
CA LEU A 365 -6.74 21.45 14.58
C LEU A 365 -5.76 22.50 15.12
N ASN A 366 -4.70 22.78 14.37
CA ASN A 366 -3.73 23.82 14.74
C ASN A 366 -3.47 24.78 13.57
N GLY A 367 -4.38 25.72 13.35
CA GLY A 367 -4.37 26.63 12.20
C GLY A 367 -5.26 26.19 11.03
N GLY A 368 -5.97 25.06 11.17
CA GLY A 368 -7.06 24.64 10.28
C GLY A 368 -8.45 24.94 10.84
N GLN A 369 -9.47 24.80 10.01
CA GLN A 369 -10.88 24.90 10.37
C GLN A 369 -11.71 23.84 9.65
N PHE A 370 -12.76 23.34 10.29
CA PHE A 370 -13.77 22.53 9.61
C PHE A 370 -14.69 23.42 8.78
N VAL A 371 -14.90 23.05 7.53
CA VAL A 371 -15.88 23.67 6.63
C VAL A 371 -16.77 22.61 6.00
N PRO A 372 -18.02 22.94 5.64
CA PRO A 372 -18.91 22.01 4.95
C PRO A 372 -18.29 21.49 3.65
N LEU A 373 -18.52 20.21 3.36
CA LEU A 373 -18.19 19.65 2.06
C LEU A 373 -19.12 20.23 0.99
N THR A 374 -18.55 20.71 -0.12
CA THR A 374 -19.33 21.17 -1.27
C THR A 374 -19.47 20.08 -2.33
N ASP A 375 -20.39 20.26 -3.29
CA ASP A 375 -20.53 19.35 -4.43
C ASP A 375 -19.24 19.27 -5.26
N ALA A 376 -18.55 20.41 -5.45
CA ALA A 376 -17.28 20.47 -6.17
C ALA A 376 -16.16 19.70 -5.44
N ASP A 377 -16.14 19.76 -4.10
CA ASP A 377 -15.23 18.95 -3.29
C ASP A 377 -15.53 17.45 -3.47
N TRP A 378 -16.81 17.08 -3.48
CA TRP A 378 -17.21 15.68 -3.69
C TRP A 378 -16.83 15.16 -5.08
N GLU A 379 -17.11 15.94 -6.13
CA GLU A 379 -16.72 15.64 -7.50
C GLU A 379 -15.21 15.46 -7.64
N LEU A 380 -14.42 16.26 -6.91
CA LEU A 380 -12.95 16.14 -6.85
C LEU A 380 -12.50 14.81 -6.24
N ILE A 381 -13.06 14.40 -5.09
CA ILE A 381 -12.56 13.22 -4.36
C ILE A 381 -13.15 11.88 -4.80
N LEU A 382 -14.33 11.89 -5.42
CA LEU A 382 -15.04 10.67 -5.84
C LEU A 382 -14.21 9.73 -6.74
N PRO A 383 -13.43 10.20 -7.73
CA PRO A 383 -12.56 9.32 -8.51
C PRO A 383 -11.53 8.56 -7.68
N TYR A 384 -10.98 9.19 -6.63
CA TYR A 384 -10.00 8.58 -5.73
C TYR A 384 -10.66 7.55 -4.81
N LEU A 385 -11.89 7.81 -4.36
CA LEU A 385 -12.67 6.82 -3.60
C LEU A 385 -13.05 5.61 -4.47
N ARG A 386 -13.32 5.81 -5.77
CA ARG A 386 -13.56 4.69 -6.72
C ARG A 386 -12.30 3.88 -7.01
N GLU A 387 -11.16 4.53 -7.14
CA GLU A 387 -9.89 3.80 -7.26
C GLU A 387 -9.57 3.04 -5.97
N ASN A 388 -9.84 3.64 -4.81
CA ASN A 388 -9.74 2.99 -3.51
C ASN A 388 -10.64 1.74 -3.40
N GLU A 389 -11.88 1.82 -3.89
CA GLU A 389 -12.80 0.69 -4.01
C GLU A 389 -12.21 -0.41 -4.91
N ARG A 390 -11.70 -0.04 -6.09
CA ARG A 390 -11.06 -0.99 -7.00
C ARG A 390 -9.88 -1.71 -6.35
N LEU A 391 -9.02 -0.95 -5.65
CA LEU A 391 -7.80 -1.46 -5.01
C LEU A 391 -8.10 -2.34 -3.79
N PHE A 392 -8.99 -1.90 -2.91
CA PHE A 392 -9.15 -2.50 -1.58
C PHE A 392 -10.50 -3.16 -1.32
N GLY A 393 -11.52 -2.86 -2.13
CA GLY A 393 -12.87 -3.40 -1.97
C GLY A 393 -13.66 -2.68 -0.89
N ILE A 394 -13.30 -1.43 -0.62
CA ILE A 394 -14.03 -0.52 0.28
C ILE A 394 -14.92 0.33 -0.61
N SER A 395 -16.20 -0.02 -0.74
CA SER A 395 -17.06 0.66 -1.69
C SER A 395 -17.37 2.08 -1.25
N VAL A 396 -17.61 2.97 -2.21
CA VAL A 396 -18.10 4.34 -1.91
C VAL A 396 -19.43 4.27 -1.15
N GLU A 397 -20.25 3.25 -1.43
CA GLU A 397 -21.51 3.02 -0.73
C GLU A 397 -21.31 2.64 0.74
N ASP A 398 -20.36 1.77 1.06
CA ASP A 398 -20.01 1.43 2.44
C ASP A 398 -19.52 2.66 3.20
N LEU A 399 -18.71 3.51 2.56
CA LEU A 399 -18.22 4.74 3.17
C LEU A 399 -19.36 5.73 3.46
N LEU A 400 -20.34 5.84 2.58
CA LEU A 400 -21.51 6.72 2.75
C LEU A 400 -22.62 6.12 3.63
N THR A 401 -22.51 4.85 3.98
CA THR A 401 -23.50 4.19 4.85
C THR A 401 -23.14 4.43 6.32
N VAL A 402 -24.09 5.00 7.06
CA VAL A 402 -23.98 5.30 8.50
C VAL A 402 -25.20 4.68 9.18
N ASP A 403 -24.98 3.84 10.18
CA ASP A 403 -26.03 3.11 10.90
C ASP A 403 -27.03 2.38 9.98
N GLY A 404 -26.52 1.81 8.87
CA GLY A 404 -27.31 1.08 7.88
C GLY A 404 -28.15 1.96 6.95
N ARG A 405 -28.03 3.29 7.05
CA ARG A 405 -28.66 4.25 6.13
C ARG A 405 -27.59 4.84 5.21
N ARG A 406 -27.87 4.85 3.90
CA ARG A 406 -27.08 5.63 2.96
C ARG A 406 -27.33 7.11 3.18
N CYS A 407 -26.28 7.87 3.44
CA CYS A 407 -26.29 9.30 3.66
C CYS A 407 -25.73 10.06 2.45
N GLU A 408 -26.02 11.35 2.39
CA GLU A 408 -25.40 12.25 1.41
C GLU A 408 -23.93 12.51 1.78
N PRO A 409 -23.03 12.77 0.80
CA PRO A 409 -21.61 13.00 1.08
C PRO A 409 -21.34 14.09 2.12
N ALA A 410 -22.10 15.19 2.09
CA ALA A 410 -21.96 16.30 3.03
C ALA A 410 -22.45 15.99 4.46
N GLU A 411 -23.22 14.91 4.65
CA GLU A 411 -23.58 14.39 5.98
C GLU A 411 -22.45 13.51 6.56
N VAL A 412 -21.54 13.01 5.72
CA VAL A 412 -20.56 11.98 6.09
C VAL A 412 -19.14 12.53 6.13
N TYR A 413 -18.79 13.41 5.21
CA TYR A 413 -17.45 13.99 5.08
C TYR A 413 -17.45 15.47 5.46
N ARG A 414 -16.40 15.89 6.14
CA ARG A 414 -16.08 17.30 6.43
C ARG A 414 -14.75 17.66 5.78
N LYS A 415 -14.62 18.92 5.38
CA LYS A 415 -13.38 19.46 4.83
C LYS A 415 -12.63 20.20 5.93
N VAL A 416 -11.35 19.93 6.08
CA VAL A 416 -10.42 20.75 6.86
C VAL A 416 -9.66 21.62 5.87
N ALA A 417 -9.72 22.93 6.06
CA ALA A 417 -9.04 23.92 5.24
C ALA A 417 -8.19 24.86 6.12
N PRO A 418 -7.19 25.54 5.55
CA PRO A 418 -6.40 26.51 6.31
C PRO A 418 -7.30 27.63 6.84
N SER A 419 -7.03 28.09 8.07
CA SER A 419 -7.68 29.29 8.60
C SER A 419 -7.11 30.54 7.91
N ILE A 420 -7.94 31.57 7.73
CA ILE A 420 -7.53 32.84 7.08
C ILE A 420 -6.34 33.47 7.82
N SER A 421 -6.29 33.37 9.15
CA SER A 421 -5.17 33.85 9.98
C SER A 421 -3.89 33.03 9.79
N ALA A 422 -3.98 31.71 9.69
CA ALA A 422 -2.80 30.88 9.43
C ALA A 422 -2.20 31.15 8.04
N VAL A 423 -3.04 31.46 7.04
CA VAL A 423 -2.57 31.88 5.72
C VAL A 423 -1.85 33.23 5.79
N SER A 424 -2.37 34.20 6.55
CA SER A 424 -1.69 35.49 6.71
C SER A 424 -0.37 35.40 7.47
N ASP A 425 -0.29 34.56 8.51
CA ASP A 425 0.92 34.37 9.30
C ASP A 425 2.00 33.64 8.48
N ALA A 426 1.61 32.63 7.68
CA ALA A 426 2.53 31.93 6.79
C ALA A 426 3.09 32.85 5.67
N VAL A 427 2.27 33.78 5.15
CA VAL A 427 2.73 34.76 4.16
C VAL A 427 3.71 35.76 4.79
N ALA A 428 3.44 36.21 6.02
CA ALA A 428 4.32 37.12 6.75
C ALA A 428 5.70 36.49 7.04
N ASP A 429 5.76 35.21 7.39
CA ASP A 429 7.01 34.48 7.68
C ASP A 429 7.86 34.25 6.41
N THR A 430 7.25 34.26 5.22
CA THR A 430 7.97 34.18 3.93
C THR A 430 8.51 35.51 3.43
N ASP A 431 7.95 36.64 3.87
CA ASP A 431 8.39 37.99 3.48
C ASP A 431 9.64 38.46 4.25
N ASP A 432 10.04 37.76 5.32
CA ASP A 432 11.27 38.04 6.08
C ASP A 432 12.55 37.49 5.39
N VAL A 433 12.43 36.90 4.19
CA VAL A 433 13.57 36.52 3.32
C VAL A 433 13.77 37.56 2.21
N ALA A 434 13.86 38.84 2.58
CA ALA A 434 14.30 39.89 1.67
C ALA A 434 15.82 39.81 1.44
N THR A 435 16.17 39.15 0.33
CA THR A 435 17.35 39.32 -0.53
C THR A 435 18.43 40.34 -0.11
N ASP A 436 19.56 39.84 0.42
CA ASP A 436 20.88 40.47 0.26
C ASP A 436 21.70 39.64 -0.74
N PHE A 437 21.47 39.87 -2.03
CA PHE A 437 22.43 39.53 -3.08
C PHE A 437 23.05 40.83 -3.57
N GLU A 438 24.13 41.26 -2.93
CA GLU A 438 25.02 42.29 -3.49
C GLU A 438 25.65 41.73 -4.77
N THR A 439 25.33 42.37 -5.89
CA THR A 439 25.89 42.12 -7.21
C THR A 439 27.38 42.47 -7.22
N ALA A 440 28.24 41.47 -7.37
CA ALA A 440 29.64 41.65 -7.71
C ALA A 440 29.77 41.91 -9.23
N GLU A 441 29.80 43.19 -9.61
CA GLU A 441 30.30 43.61 -10.92
C GLU A 441 31.39 44.68 -10.75
N GLN A 442 32.45 44.53 -11.56
CA GLN A 442 33.56 45.44 -11.82
C GLN A 442 34.74 45.42 -10.83
N VAL A 443 35.85 44.78 -11.24
CA VAL A 443 37.06 45.50 -11.69
C VAL A 443 37.80 44.65 -12.73
N VAL A 444 37.74 45.09 -14.00
CA VAL A 444 38.82 44.92 -14.98
C VAL A 444 39.41 46.30 -15.17
N VAL A 445 40.60 46.54 -14.63
CA VAL A 445 41.78 47.21 -15.22
C VAL A 445 42.97 46.88 -14.35
#